data_AF-A0A8H7ZBK3-F1
#
_entry.id   AF-A0A8H7ZBK3-F1
#
_cell.length_a   1.000
_cell.length_b   1.000
_cell.length_c   1.000
_cell.angle_alpha   90.00
_cell.angle_beta   90.00
_cell.angle_gamma   90.00
#
_symmetry.space_group_name_H-M   'P 1'
#
loop_
_entity.id
_entity.type
_entity.pdbx_description
1 polymer ?
#
loop_
_entity_poly.entity_id
_entity_poly.type
_entity_poly.pdbx_seq_one_letter_code
_entity_poly.pdbx_strand_id
1 'polypeptide(L)'
;MGIERFVYKPKSKRLVLVLLKGECPSVTYDEDDDVRVYTLKCTLRYKSFIQSLSPTTIILQFHSLTELQELLPVLQDGRVIVYMDPETIKDVTTESTITFQLVRYLCQKFGCDLISKELPMSEVHKIADLDFPINPTYDESHGLYIPHSWDSWDKIVLHGKSVALPEEQLAGVIRDEETLQQLDHTHVEEYLKKWTNPDIVEETKVKAPQSLNEFVQAVYE
;
A
#
# COMPACT_ATOMS: atom_id res chain seq x y z
N MET A 1 30.61 -39.85 -15.52
CA MET A 1 29.42 -39.03 -15.23
C MET A 1 29.61 -38.45 -13.83
N GLY A 2 29.94 -37.16 -13.75
CA GLY A 2 30.14 -36.49 -12.47
C GLY A 2 28.79 -36.17 -11.84
N ILE A 3 28.59 -36.55 -10.58
CA ILE A 3 27.47 -36.10 -9.77
C ILE A 3 27.72 -34.61 -9.53
N GLU A 4 27.01 -33.75 -10.25
CA GLU A 4 26.98 -32.32 -9.92
C GLU A 4 26.55 -32.20 -8.47
N ARG A 5 27.43 -31.68 -7.61
CA ARG A 5 27.08 -31.38 -6.23
C ARG A 5 25.95 -30.36 -6.30
N PHE A 6 24.76 -30.78 -5.87
CA PHE A 6 23.64 -29.88 -5.66
C PHE A 6 24.04 -28.89 -4.56
N VAL A 7 24.53 -27.71 -4.95
CA VAL A 7 24.81 -26.63 -4.02
C VAL A 7 23.47 -25.97 -3.76
N TYR A 8 22.77 -26.41 -2.71
CA TYR A 8 21.58 -25.73 -2.22
C TYR A 8 21.96 -24.28 -1.90
N LYS A 9 21.47 -23.34 -2.71
CA LYS A 9 21.53 -21.92 -2.41
C LYS A 9 20.33 -21.60 -1.53
N PRO A 10 20.51 -21.33 -0.22
CA PRO A 10 19.39 -20.91 0.60
C PRO A 10 18.75 -19.67 -0.04
N LYS A 11 17.43 -19.73 -0.26
CA LYS A 11 16.67 -18.62 -0.87
C LYS A 11 16.88 -17.35 -0.05
N SER A 12 17.03 -16.21 -0.73
CA SER A 12 17.10 -14.90 -0.08
C SER A 12 15.77 -14.62 0.61
N LYS A 13 15.81 -14.51 1.94
CA LYS A 13 14.67 -14.29 2.85
C LYS A 13 13.84 -13.06 2.43
N ARG A 14 12.50 -13.11 2.57
CA ARG A 14 11.60 -12.01 2.22
C ARG A 14 10.55 -11.79 3.30
N LEU A 15 10.29 -10.54 3.65
CA LEU A 15 9.21 -10.15 4.55
C LEU A 15 8.04 -9.60 3.73
N VAL A 16 6.83 -10.11 3.98
CA VAL A 16 5.63 -9.74 3.22
C VAL A 16 4.60 -9.14 4.17
N LEU A 17 4.19 -7.91 3.92
CA LEU A 17 3.09 -7.23 4.63
C LEU A 17 1.81 -7.48 3.83
N VAL A 18 0.78 -8.09 4.41
CA VAL A 18 -0.46 -8.41 3.70
C VAL A 18 -1.64 -7.84 4.45
N LEU A 19 -2.41 -6.96 3.82
CA LEU A 19 -3.65 -6.44 4.40
C LEU A 19 -4.69 -7.58 4.51
N LEU A 20 -5.05 -7.99 5.73
CA LEU A 20 -6.06 -9.02 5.98
C LEU A 20 -6.92 -8.67 7.20
N LYS A 21 -8.24 -8.58 6.99
CA LYS A 21 -9.20 -8.17 8.03
C LYS A 21 -9.24 -9.16 9.19
N GLY A 22 -9.12 -8.68 10.43
CA GLY A 22 -9.30 -9.50 11.64
C GLY A 22 -9.01 -8.74 12.94
N GLU A 23 -9.92 -8.81 13.91
CA GLU A 23 -9.90 -7.94 15.11
C GLU A 23 -9.14 -8.51 16.31
N CYS A 24 -8.83 -9.81 16.32
CA CYS A 24 -8.19 -10.49 17.46
C CYS A 24 -6.68 -10.68 17.26
N PRO A 25 -5.82 -10.33 18.24
CA PRO A 25 -4.40 -10.66 18.19
C PRO A 25 -4.19 -12.17 18.06
N SER A 26 -3.35 -12.60 17.14
CA SER A 26 -3.00 -14.00 16.94
C SER A 26 -1.65 -14.13 16.27
N VAL A 27 -0.96 -15.23 16.55
CA VAL A 27 0.21 -15.68 15.80
C VAL A 27 -0.11 -17.07 15.31
N THR A 28 -0.18 -17.24 13.99
CA THR A 28 -0.23 -18.56 13.35
C THR A 28 1.10 -18.85 12.69
N TYR A 29 1.55 -20.09 12.80
CA TYR A 29 2.82 -20.56 12.29
C TYR A 29 2.58 -21.72 11.35
N ASP A 30 3.23 -21.67 10.21
CA ASP A 30 3.29 -22.74 9.22
C ASP A 30 4.74 -22.92 8.77
N GLU A 31 5.16 -24.16 8.55
CA GLU A 31 6.53 -24.49 8.15
C GLU A 31 6.52 -25.62 7.13
N ASP A 32 7.23 -25.39 6.03
CA ASP A 32 7.62 -26.39 5.04
C ASP A 32 9.17 -26.43 4.97
N ASP A 33 9.73 -27.41 4.26
CA ASP A 33 11.17 -27.69 4.19
C ASP A 33 12.03 -26.47 3.82
N ASP A 34 11.46 -25.50 3.10
CA ASP A 34 12.15 -24.30 2.60
C ASP A 34 11.65 -22.97 3.20
N VAL A 35 10.47 -22.95 3.85
CA VAL A 35 9.78 -21.70 4.22
C VAL A 35 9.14 -21.82 5.59
N ARG A 36 9.50 -20.88 6.48
CA ARG A 36 8.76 -20.63 7.72
C ARG A 36 7.86 -19.44 7.50
N VAL A 37 6.56 -19.58 7.74
CA VAL A 37 5.54 -18.56 7.56
C VAL A 37 4.92 -18.22 8.91
N TYR A 38 5.07 -16.97 9.35
CA TYR A 38 4.33 -16.47 10.51
C TYR A 38 3.26 -15.51 10.03
N THR A 39 2.01 -15.77 10.39
CA THR A 39 0.89 -14.85 10.17
C THR A 39 0.54 -14.17 11.49
N LEU A 40 0.76 -12.86 11.58
CA LEU A 40 0.52 -12.08 12.81
C LEU A 40 -0.64 -11.09 12.64
N LYS A 41 -1.52 -11.02 13.65
CA LYS A 41 -2.54 -9.97 13.82
C LYS A 41 -2.18 -9.02 14.95
N CYS A 42 -2.57 -7.74 14.86
CA CYS A 42 -2.22 -6.68 15.82
C CYS A 42 -0.69 -6.55 15.98
N THR A 43 -0.03 -6.40 14.84
CA THR A 43 1.42 -6.55 14.67
C THR A 43 2.24 -5.57 15.53
N LEU A 44 1.68 -4.40 15.85
CA LEU A 44 2.29 -3.41 16.75
C LEU A 44 2.52 -3.94 18.17
N ARG A 45 1.78 -4.96 18.62
CA ARG A 45 2.00 -5.61 19.93
C ARG A 45 3.18 -6.57 19.92
N TYR A 46 3.62 -6.99 18.74
CA TYR A 46 4.65 -8.01 18.54
C TYR A 46 5.95 -7.45 17.98
N LYS A 47 6.20 -6.13 18.03
CA LYS A 47 7.41 -5.48 17.46
C LYS A 47 8.71 -6.22 17.84
N SER A 48 8.92 -6.46 19.13
CA SER A 48 10.12 -7.17 19.62
C SER A 48 10.20 -8.62 19.16
N PHE A 49 9.05 -9.29 19.00
CA PHE A 49 8.99 -10.66 18.48
C PHE A 49 9.28 -10.69 16.99
N ILE A 50 8.71 -9.77 16.20
CA ILE A 50 8.97 -9.66 14.76
C ILE A 50 10.46 -9.43 14.49
N GLN A 51 11.10 -8.55 15.27
CA GLN A 51 12.54 -8.27 15.18
C GLN A 51 13.43 -9.44 15.58
N SER A 52 12.94 -10.38 16.41
CA SER A 52 13.71 -11.54 16.85
C SER A 52 13.65 -12.72 15.88
N LEU A 53 12.78 -12.69 14.88
CA LEU A 53 12.61 -13.76 13.90
C LEU A 53 13.75 -13.77 12.87
N SER A 54 14.47 -14.89 12.75
CA SER A 54 15.52 -15.12 11.75
C SER A 54 15.75 -16.63 11.53
N PRO A 55 16.05 -17.11 10.29
CA PRO A 55 15.54 -16.77 8.95
C PRO A 55 14.09 -17.23 8.72
N THR A 56 13.19 -16.35 8.27
CA THR A 56 11.76 -16.71 8.15
C THR A 56 11.03 -15.75 7.18
N THR A 57 10.04 -16.24 6.44
CA THR A 57 9.03 -15.43 5.76
C THR A 57 7.96 -15.00 6.76
N ILE A 58 7.75 -13.71 6.92
CA ILE A 58 6.75 -13.19 7.87
C ILE A 58 5.64 -12.52 7.05
N ILE A 59 4.41 -12.94 7.30
CA ILE A 59 3.18 -12.37 6.77
C ILE A 59 2.54 -11.55 7.88
N LEU A 60 2.71 -10.23 7.81
CA LEU A 60 2.14 -9.33 8.81
C LEU A 60 0.80 -8.80 8.32
N GLN A 61 -0.24 -8.98 9.13
CA GLN A 61 -1.56 -8.42 8.88
C GLN A 61 -1.67 -7.06 9.51
N PHE A 62 -1.84 -6.03 8.69
CA PHE A 62 -2.23 -4.71 9.15
C PHE A 62 -3.71 -4.44 8.83
N HIS A 63 -4.35 -3.57 9.61
CA HIS A 63 -5.77 -3.25 9.46
C HIS A 63 -6.02 -1.84 8.96
N SER A 64 -5.00 -0.99 8.96
CA SER A 64 -5.12 0.40 8.57
C SER A 64 -3.82 0.96 8.00
N LEU A 65 -3.92 2.07 7.25
CA LEU A 65 -2.72 2.74 6.72
C LEU A 65 -1.83 3.30 7.84
N THR A 66 -2.42 3.65 8.99
CA THR A 66 -1.67 4.05 10.20
C THR A 66 -0.82 2.89 10.72
N GLU A 67 -1.38 1.69 10.85
CA GLU A 67 -0.62 0.52 11.29
C GLU A 67 0.52 0.20 10.31
N LEU A 68 0.26 0.28 9.00
CA LEU A 68 1.31 0.14 7.98
C LEU A 68 2.43 1.17 8.18
N GLN A 69 2.08 2.46 8.30
CA GLN A 69 3.05 3.55 8.52
C GLN A 69 3.91 3.35 9.78
N GLU A 70 3.35 2.77 10.84
CA GLU A 70 4.07 2.47 12.09
C GLU A 70 4.93 1.20 12.03
N LEU A 71 4.56 0.22 11.19
CA LEU A 71 5.30 -1.03 11.03
C LEU A 71 6.54 -0.86 10.15
N LEU A 72 6.45 -0.11 9.06
CA LEU A 72 7.53 0.00 8.09
C LEU A 72 8.90 0.41 8.70
N PRO A 73 8.99 1.36 9.65
CA PRO A 73 10.24 1.66 10.35
C PRO A 73 10.84 0.49 11.15
N VAL A 74 10.00 -0.42 11.66
CA VAL A 74 10.44 -1.57 12.47
C VAL A 74 11.09 -2.66 11.60
N LEU A 75 10.81 -2.65 10.29
CA LEU A 75 11.10 -3.74 9.36
C LEU A 75 12.24 -3.42 8.38
N GLN A 76 12.97 -2.32 8.58
CA GLN A 76 13.97 -1.79 7.64
C GLN A 76 15.18 -2.71 7.41
N ASP A 77 15.41 -3.70 8.27
CA ASP A 77 16.55 -4.62 8.17
C ASP A 77 16.36 -5.75 7.13
N GLY A 78 15.23 -5.77 6.41
CA GLY A 78 14.92 -6.80 5.42
C GLY A 78 14.26 -6.25 4.15
N ARG A 79 14.20 -7.08 3.09
CA ARG A 79 13.39 -6.77 1.92
C ARG A 79 11.91 -6.90 2.29
N VAL A 80 11.20 -5.78 2.29
CA VAL A 80 9.77 -5.68 2.59
C VAL A 80 8.98 -5.59 1.30
N ILE A 81 7.95 -6.42 1.18
CA ILE A 81 6.97 -6.37 0.10
C ILE A 81 5.61 -6.06 0.72
N VAL A 82 4.99 -4.95 0.32
CA VAL A 82 3.62 -4.60 0.71
C VAL A 82 2.66 -5.19 -0.30
N TYR A 83 1.72 -6.00 0.16
CA TYR A 83 0.62 -6.53 -0.62
C TYR A 83 -0.62 -5.64 -0.44
N MET A 84 -1.19 -5.24 -1.56
CA MET A 84 -2.44 -4.50 -1.66
C MET A 84 -3.51 -5.37 -2.31
N ASP A 85 -4.73 -5.31 -1.78
CA ASP A 85 -5.86 -6.05 -2.32
C ASP A 85 -6.14 -5.63 -3.78
N PRO A 86 -6.17 -6.57 -4.75
CA PRO A 86 -6.49 -6.29 -6.15
C PRO A 86 -7.79 -5.53 -6.36
N GLU A 87 -8.80 -5.77 -5.53
CA GLU A 87 -10.08 -5.05 -5.64
C GLU A 87 -9.90 -3.55 -5.40
N THR A 88 -8.92 -3.15 -4.58
CA THR A 88 -8.61 -1.73 -4.33
C THR A 88 -7.91 -1.06 -5.53
N ILE A 89 -7.50 -1.82 -6.54
CA ILE A 89 -6.85 -1.28 -7.75
C ILE A 89 -7.76 -1.41 -8.97
N LYS A 90 -8.64 -2.42 -9.00
CA LYS A 90 -9.60 -2.64 -10.09
C LYS A 90 -10.63 -1.53 -10.21
N ASP A 91 -11.22 -1.11 -9.10
CA ASP A 91 -12.22 -0.05 -9.10
C ASP A 91 -11.53 1.31 -9.05
N VAL A 92 -11.74 2.14 -10.07
CA VAL A 92 -11.22 3.51 -10.10
C VAL A 92 -12.24 4.44 -9.43
N THR A 93 -12.05 4.69 -8.14
CA THR A 93 -12.80 5.63 -7.32
C THR A 93 -11.84 6.63 -6.68
N THR A 94 -12.36 7.72 -6.10
CA THR A 94 -11.54 8.66 -5.33
C THR A 94 -10.81 7.95 -4.19
N GLU A 95 -11.52 7.12 -3.42
CA GLU A 95 -10.95 6.40 -2.28
C GLU A 95 -9.87 5.42 -2.70
N SER A 96 -10.11 4.61 -3.73
CA SER A 96 -9.13 3.64 -4.21
C SER A 96 -7.90 4.31 -4.79
N THR A 97 -8.08 5.42 -5.53
CA THR A 97 -6.99 6.22 -6.09
C THR A 97 -6.11 6.81 -5.00
N ILE A 98 -6.72 7.48 -4.00
CA ILE A 98 -5.99 8.07 -2.89
C ILE A 98 -5.28 6.99 -2.09
N THR A 99 -5.97 5.90 -1.76
CA THR A 99 -5.39 4.77 -1.03
C THR A 99 -4.16 4.21 -1.75
N PHE A 100 -4.26 4.00 -3.07
CA PHE A 100 -3.14 3.50 -3.86
C PHE A 100 -1.96 4.48 -3.89
N GLN A 101 -2.20 5.79 -4.01
CA GLN A 101 -1.14 6.79 -3.95
C GLN A 101 -0.47 6.85 -2.57
N LEU A 102 -1.24 6.74 -1.48
CA LEU A 102 -0.71 6.73 -0.11
C LEU A 102 0.15 5.49 0.16
N VAL A 103 -0.28 4.31 -0.28
CA VAL A 103 0.51 3.08 -0.13
C VAL A 103 1.81 3.17 -0.93
N ARG A 104 1.77 3.67 -2.18
CA ARG A 104 2.98 3.90 -2.98
C ARG A 104 3.94 4.90 -2.32
N TYR A 105 3.41 5.98 -1.76
CA TYR A 105 4.21 6.95 -1.00
C TYR A 105 4.91 6.30 0.18
N LEU A 106 4.20 5.50 1.00
CA LEU A 106 4.81 4.77 2.11
C LEU A 106 5.89 3.78 1.63
N CYS A 107 5.61 3.04 0.56
CA CYS A 107 6.55 2.10 -0.01
C CYS A 107 7.83 2.80 -0.50
N GLN A 108 7.68 3.92 -1.22
CA GLN A 108 8.81 4.71 -1.70
C GLN A 108 9.62 5.31 -0.53
N LYS A 109 8.95 5.83 0.50
CA LYS A 109 9.59 6.44 1.67
C LYS A 109 10.43 5.44 2.48
N PHE A 110 9.96 4.20 2.57
CA PHE A 110 10.60 3.15 3.38
C PHE A 110 11.34 2.09 2.55
N GLY A 111 11.52 2.30 1.24
CA GLY A 111 12.28 1.38 0.38
C GLY A 111 11.63 -0.01 0.21
N CYS A 112 10.30 -0.06 0.18
CA CYS A 112 9.52 -1.30 0.09
C CYS A 112 8.98 -1.52 -1.33
N ASP A 113 8.92 -2.77 -1.76
CA ASP A 113 8.25 -3.12 -3.01
C ASP A 113 6.73 -3.21 -2.77
N LEU A 114 5.92 -2.92 -3.79
CA LEU A 114 4.46 -3.05 -3.75
C LEU A 114 3.99 -4.13 -4.73
N ILE A 115 3.10 -5.00 -4.28
CA ILE A 115 2.45 -6.02 -5.10
C ILE A 115 0.94 -5.95 -4.93
N SER A 116 0.22 -6.23 -6.00
CA SER A 116 -1.18 -6.63 -5.91
C SER A 116 -1.47 -7.73 -6.91
N LYS A 117 -1.94 -8.88 -6.43
CA LYS A 117 -2.21 -10.05 -7.27
C LYS A 117 -3.32 -10.86 -6.67
N GLU A 118 -4.27 -11.33 -7.49
CA GLU A 118 -5.28 -12.27 -7.03
C GLU A 118 -4.62 -13.55 -6.54
N LEU A 119 -4.65 -13.75 -5.23
CA LEU A 119 -4.14 -14.95 -4.58
C LEU A 119 -5.14 -15.39 -3.52
N PRO A 120 -5.58 -16.66 -3.54
CA PRO A 120 -6.39 -17.17 -2.45
C PRO A 120 -5.59 -17.13 -1.16
N MET A 121 -6.28 -16.87 -0.05
CA MET A 121 -5.66 -16.66 1.25
C MET A 121 -4.82 -17.84 1.76
N SER A 122 -5.19 -19.06 1.37
CA SER A 122 -4.43 -20.28 1.61
C SER A 122 -3.07 -20.31 0.91
N GLU A 123 -2.88 -19.47 -0.10
CA GLU A 123 -1.69 -19.43 -0.96
C GLU A 123 -0.84 -18.16 -0.75
N VAL A 124 -1.11 -17.40 0.31
CA VAL A 124 -0.35 -16.18 0.61
C VAL A 124 1.15 -16.44 0.81
N HIS A 125 1.52 -17.66 1.24
CA HIS A 125 2.91 -18.12 1.32
C HIS A 125 3.60 -18.11 -0.04
N LYS A 126 2.86 -18.33 -1.15
CA LYS A 126 3.41 -18.30 -2.50
C LYS A 126 3.96 -16.92 -2.86
N ILE A 127 3.47 -15.83 -2.24
CA ILE A 127 4.03 -14.47 -2.44
C ILE A 127 5.51 -14.44 -2.07
N ALA A 128 5.92 -15.18 -1.04
CA ALA A 128 7.31 -15.24 -0.63
C ALA A 128 8.18 -15.96 -1.68
N ASP A 129 7.61 -16.94 -2.37
CA ASP A 129 8.26 -17.75 -3.40
C ASP A 129 8.18 -17.17 -4.82
N LEU A 130 7.40 -16.11 -5.05
CA LEU A 130 7.28 -15.49 -6.36
C LEU A 130 8.60 -14.81 -6.76
N ASP A 131 9.30 -15.31 -7.77
CA ASP A 131 10.40 -14.54 -8.35
C ASP A 131 9.87 -13.27 -9.02
N PHE A 132 10.03 -12.15 -8.31
CA PHE A 132 9.55 -10.87 -8.81
C PHE A 132 10.51 -10.33 -9.87
N PRO A 133 9.98 -9.88 -11.03
CA PRO A 133 10.79 -9.21 -12.02
C PRO A 133 11.42 -7.96 -11.40
N ILE A 134 12.62 -7.59 -11.85
CA ILE A 134 13.28 -6.33 -11.40
C ILE A 134 12.52 -5.11 -11.98
N ASN A 135 11.69 -5.32 -13.00
CA ASN A 135 10.94 -4.29 -13.70
C ASN A 135 9.48 -4.22 -13.20
N PRO A 136 8.87 -3.03 -13.23
CA PRO A 136 7.45 -2.89 -12.94
C PRO A 136 6.63 -3.74 -13.91
N THR A 137 5.56 -4.35 -13.42
CA THR A 137 4.65 -5.15 -14.25
C THR A 137 3.21 -4.75 -13.99
N TYR A 138 2.47 -4.57 -15.07
CA TYR A 138 1.02 -4.32 -15.11
C TYR A 138 0.44 -5.31 -16.12
N ASP A 139 0.07 -6.49 -15.67
CA ASP A 139 -0.52 -7.51 -16.53
C ASP A 139 -1.68 -8.17 -15.79
N GLU A 140 -2.84 -8.27 -16.43
CA GLU A 140 -4.03 -8.91 -15.87
C GLU A 140 -3.75 -10.36 -15.42
N SER A 141 -2.76 -11.02 -16.03
CA SER A 141 -2.34 -12.38 -15.68
C SER A 141 -1.25 -12.46 -14.59
N HIS A 142 -0.58 -11.35 -14.27
CA HIS A 142 0.52 -11.31 -13.29
C HIS A 142 0.27 -10.40 -12.09
N GLY A 143 -0.75 -9.55 -12.15
CA GLY A 143 -1.02 -8.53 -11.16
C GLY A 143 -0.16 -7.27 -11.35
N LEU A 144 -0.20 -6.41 -10.36
CA LEU A 144 0.68 -5.25 -10.20
C LEU A 144 1.94 -5.64 -9.43
N TYR A 145 3.10 -5.23 -9.93
CA TYR A 145 4.34 -5.19 -9.16
C TYR A 145 5.07 -3.87 -9.40
N ILE A 146 5.40 -3.16 -8.31
CA ILE A 146 6.15 -1.90 -8.31
C ILE A 146 7.37 -2.08 -7.40
N PRO A 147 8.57 -2.29 -7.96
CA PRO A 147 9.79 -2.30 -7.16
C PRO A 147 10.11 -0.90 -6.63
N HIS A 148 10.62 -0.80 -5.40
CA HIS A 148 10.92 0.49 -4.76
C HIS A 148 11.88 1.35 -5.59
N SER A 149 12.85 0.72 -6.25
CA SER A 149 13.85 1.38 -7.09
C SER A 149 13.26 1.97 -8.38
N TRP A 150 12.06 1.53 -8.77
CA TRP A 150 11.37 2.06 -9.94
C TRP A 150 10.41 3.19 -9.59
N ASP A 151 9.81 3.19 -8.40
CA ASP A 151 8.85 4.23 -8.01
C ASP A 151 9.52 5.56 -7.62
N SER A 152 8.75 6.65 -7.65
CA SER A 152 9.22 8.00 -7.34
C SER A 152 8.03 8.94 -7.11
N TRP A 153 8.23 10.04 -6.39
CA TRP A 153 7.20 11.06 -6.17
C TRP A 153 6.58 11.57 -7.48
N ASP A 154 7.41 11.90 -8.47
CA ASP A 154 6.98 12.25 -9.82
C ASP A 154 6.00 11.24 -10.44
N LYS A 155 6.25 9.93 -10.27
CA LYS A 155 5.38 8.86 -10.80
C LYS A 155 4.09 8.70 -10.00
N ILE A 156 4.12 8.95 -8.69
CA ILE A 156 2.93 8.94 -7.84
C ILE A 156 2.02 10.12 -8.21
N VAL A 157 2.62 11.30 -8.40
CA VAL A 157 1.94 12.53 -8.84
C VAL A 157 1.40 12.38 -10.27
N LEU A 158 2.20 11.83 -11.19
CA LEU A 158 1.79 11.59 -12.57
C LEU A 158 0.59 10.65 -12.64
N HIS A 159 0.55 9.62 -11.79
CA HIS A 159 -0.62 8.75 -11.67
C HIS A 159 -1.87 9.57 -11.32
N GLY A 160 -1.83 10.40 -10.27
CA GLY A 160 -2.97 11.25 -9.89
C GLY A 160 -3.37 12.27 -10.97
N LYS A 161 -2.41 12.80 -11.74
CA LYS A 161 -2.70 13.68 -12.88
C LYS A 161 -3.36 12.97 -14.07
N SER A 162 -3.16 11.66 -14.19
CA SER A 162 -3.63 10.85 -15.32
C SER A 162 -4.95 10.12 -15.04
N VAL A 163 -5.42 10.15 -13.79
CA VAL A 163 -6.68 9.52 -13.38
C VAL A 163 -7.87 10.25 -14.00
N ALA A 164 -8.73 9.50 -14.67
CA ALA A 164 -9.93 9.99 -15.34
C ALA A 164 -11.15 9.93 -14.40
N LEU A 165 -11.12 10.71 -13.31
CA LEU A 165 -12.28 10.92 -12.44
C LEU A 165 -12.95 12.28 -12.75
N PRO A 166 -14.25 12.43 -12.49
CA PRO A 166 -14.92 13.74 -12.54
C PRO A 166 -14.21 14.79 -11.67
N GLU A 167 -14.25 16.06 -12.06
CA GLU A 167 -13.51 17.13 -11.35
C GLU A 167 -13.88 17.22 -9.87
N GLU A 168 -15.15 17.05 -9.54
CA GLU A 168 -15.67 17.03 -8.17
C GLU A 168 -15.15 15.84 -7.33
N GLN A 169 -14.68 14.77 -7.99
CA GLN A 169 -14.13 13.57 -7.37
C GLN A 169 -12.59 13.58 -7.31
N LEU A 170 -11.95 14.58 -7.92
CA LEU A 170 -10.49 14.74 -7.89
C LEU A 170 -10.00 15.42 -6.60
N ALA A 171 -10.92 15.91 -5.76
CA ALA A 171 -10.59 16.46 -4.45
C ALA A 171 -9.84 15.41 -3.61
N GLY A 172 -8.63 15.75 -3.17
CA GLY A 172 -7.77 14.85 -2.39
C GLY A 172 -6.87 13.90 -3.19
N VAL A 173 -7.06 13.77 -4.51
CA VAL A 173 -6.10 13.04 -5.37
C VAL A 173 -4.78 13.80 -5.37
N ILE A 174 -3.67 13.09 -5.14
CA ILE A 174 -2.35 13.70 -5.01
C ILE A 174 -1.83 14.07 -6.40
N ARG A 175 -1.71 15.37 -6.70
CA ARG A 175 -1.38 15.90 -8.04
C ARG A 175 -0.18 16.84 -8.04
N ASP A 176 0.49 16.98 -6.91
CA ASP A 176 1.70 17.77 -6.73
C ASP A 176 2.58 17.15 -5.62
N GLU A 177 3.86 17.47 -5.66
CA GLU A 177 4.83 16.97 -4.66
C GLU A 177 4.69 17.66 -3.31
N GLU A 178 4.14 18.87 -3.25
CA GLU A 178 3.93 19.58 -1.99
C GLU A 178 2.98 18.80 -1.07
N THR A 179 1.93 18.21 -1.64
CA THR A 179 1.02 17.31 -0.92
C THR A 179 1.77 16.10 -0.36
N LEU A 180 2.73 15.52 -1.09
CA LEU A 180 3.55 14.41 -0.60
C LEU A 180 4.46 14.84 0.55
N GLN A 181 5.05 16.04 0.49
CA GLN A 181 5.85 16.61 1.58
C GLN A 181 5.00 16.82 2.85
N GLN A 182 3.75 17.25 2.70
CA GLN A 182 2.85 17.40 3.86
C GLN A 182 2.54 16.06 4.54
N LEU A 183 2.56 14.94 3.80
CA LEU A 183 2.39 13.60 4.36
C LEU A 183 3.61 13.12 5.17
N ASP A 184 4.75 13.83 5.14
CA ASP A 184 5.85 13.55 6.07
C ASP A 184 5.48 13.95 7.50
N HIS A 185 4.57 14.91 7.64
CA HIS A 185 4.16 15.51 8.90
C HIS A 185 2.73 15.15 9.33
N THR A 186 2.00 14.40 8.49
CA THR A 186 0.59 14.06 8.69
C THR A 186 0.40 12.54 8.73
N HIS A 187 -0.58 12.07 9.51
CA HIS A 187 -0.99 10.66 9.42
C HIS A 187 -1.72 10.41 8.10
N VAL A 188 -1.24 9.43 7.32
CA VAL A 188 -1.79 9.12 5.99
C VAL A 188 -3.28 8.77 6.03
N GLU A 189 -3.74 8.23 7.15
CA GLU A 189 -5.14 7.83 7.32
C GLU A 189 -6.06 9.02 7.65
N GLU A 190 -5.54 10.07 8.28
CA GLU A 190 -6.27 11.34 8.45
C GLU A 190 -6.48 12.01 7.09
N TYR A 191 -5.45 11.97 6.23
CA TYR A 191 -5.55 12.45 4.85
C TYR A 191 -6.63 11.68 4.08
N LEU A 192 -6.61 10.34 4.13
CA LEU A 192 -7.62 9.51 3.48
C LEU A 192 -9.02 9.89 3.95
N LYS A 193 -9.25 9.88 5.28
CA LYS A 193 -10.56 10.20 5.88
C LYS A 193 -11.06 11.59 5.49
N LYS A 194 -10.17 12.59 5.45
CA LYS A 194 -10.54 13.97 5.07
C LYS A 194 -11.19 14.03 3.69
N TRP A 195 -10.73 13.21 2.76
CA TRP A 195 -11.13 13.29 1.35
C TRP A 195 -12.10 12.19 0.89
N THR A 196 -12.31 11.16 1.71
CA THR A 196 -13.21 10.05 1.37
C THR A 196 -14.40 9.90 2.31
N ASN A 197 -14.40 10.56 3.47
CA ASN A 197 -15.51 10.46 4.41
C ASN A 197 -16.69 11.36 3.96
N PRO A 198 -17.88 10.79 3.67
CA PRO A 198 -19.04 11.56 3.20
C PRO A 198 -19.48 12.67 4.16
N ASP A 199 -19.22 12.53 5.47
CA ASP A 199 -19.63 13.51 6.48
C ASP A 199 -18.81 14.81 6.46
N ILE A 200 -17.63 14.82 5.81
CA ILE A 200 -16.77 16.02 5.68
C ILE A 200 -17.07 16.79 4.38
N VAL A 201 -17.64 16.11 3.38
CA VAL A 201 -18.00 16.72 2.08
C VAL A 201 -19.17 17.73 2.22
N GLU A 202 -19.90 17.72 3.35
CA GLU A 202 -20.96 18.70 3.61
C GLU A 202 -20.44 20.12 3.94
N GLU A 203 -19.19 20.31 4.38
CA GLU A 203 -18.67 21.63 4.74
C GLU A 203 -18.22 22.50 3.55
N THR A 204 -18.23 21.96 2.32
CA THR A 204 -18.02 22.74 1.09
C THR A 204 -19.22 22.66 0.12
N LYS A 205 -20.44 22.75 0.64
CA LYS A 205 -21.58 23.17 -0.19
C LYS A 205 -21.48 24.67 -0.48
N VAL A 206 -20.64 25.06 -1.43
CA VAL A 206 -20.78 26.36 -2.10
C VAL A 206 -22.13 26.30 -2.82
N LYS A 207 -23.13 27.03 -2.30
CA LYS A 207 -24.41 27.16 -3.00
C LYS A 207 -24.14 27.82 -4.35
N ALA A 208 -24.47 27.12 -5.43
CA ALA A 208 -24.50 27.72 -6.76
C ALA A 208 -25.46 28.93 -6.72
N PRO A 209 -25.05 30.10 -7.25
CA PRO A 209 -25.90 31.28 -7.26
C PRO A 209 -27.18 30.97 -8.03
N GLN A 210 -28.33 31.20 -7.39
CA GLN A 210 -29.65 30.89 -7.93
C GLN A 210 -30.21 32.03 -8.79
N SER A 211 -29.48 33.15 -8.86
CA SER A 211 -29.82 34.29 -9.71
C SER A 211 -28.58 34.98 -10.28
N LEU A 212 -28.79 35.73 -11.37
CA LEU A 212 -27.74 36.53 -12.01
C LEU A 212 -27.13 37.58 -11.05
N ASN A 213 -27.93 38.12 -10.12
CA ASN A 213 -27.44 39.06 -9.10
C ASN A 213 -26.49 38.38 -8.10
N GLU A 214 -26.82 37.17 -7.64
CA GLU A 214 -25.95 36.42 -6.72
C GLU A 214 -24.63 36.03 -7.39
N PHE A 215 -24.66 35.73 -8.69
CA PHE A 215 -23.44 35.46 -9.46
C PHE A 215 -22.55 36.69 -9.59
N VAL A 216 -23.13 37.87 -9.90
CA VAL A 216 -22.36 39.11 -10.05
C VAL A 216 -21.73 39.56 -8.73
N GLN A 217 -22.41 39.38 -7.59
CA GLN A 217 -21.85 39.69 -6.27
C GLN A 217 -20.66 38.80 -5.91
N ALA A 218 -20.75 37.49 -6.17
CA ALA A 218 -19.68 36.54 -5.83
C ALA A 218 -18.39 36.69 -6.67
N VAL A 219 -18.45 37.41 -7.80
CA VAL A 219 -17.33 37.54 -8.75
C VAL A 219 -16.61 38.89 -8.61
N TYR A 220 -17.28 39.93 -8.11
CA TYR A 220 -16.77 41.32 -8.14
C TYR A 220 -16.60 41.99 -6.78
N GLU A 221 -16.90 41.31 -5.67
CA GLU A 221 -16.48 41.67 -4.29
C GLU A 221 -15.43 40.67 -3.78
#